data_AF-A0A2P5ACC6-F1
#
_entry.id   AF-A0A2P5ACC6-F1
#
_cell.length_a   1.000
_cell.length_b   1.000
_cell.length_c   1.000
_cell.angle_alpha   90.00
_cell.angle_beta   90.00
_cell.angle_gamma   90.00
#
_symmetry.space_group_name_H-M   'P 1'
#
loop_
_entity.id
_entity.type
_entity.pdbx_description
1 polymer ?
#
loop_
_entity_poly.entity_id
_entity_poly.type
_entity_poly.pdbx_seq_one_letter_code
_entity_poly.pdbx_strand_id
1 'polypeptide(L)' 'ARAYYAKKVRARQFNTGDRVLKVRTGNSSKLDSNWIGPYEMIKALNNGAYVLKELKTGKNLPNTWNAQHLKKYHM' A
#
# COMPACT_ATOMS: atom_id res chain seq x y z
N ALA A 1 18.42 14.84 -27.96
CA ALA A 1 17.54 13.67 -28.10
C ALA A 1 17.01 13.26 -26.73
N ARG A 2 15.72 13.47 -26.45
CA ARG A 2 15.05 13.14 -25.18
C ARG A 2 14.19 11.89 -25.39
N ALA A 3 13.97 11.16 -24.29
CA ALA A 3 13.01 10.06 -24.10
C ALA A 3 13.56 8.62 -24.28
N TYR A 4 14.50 8.21 -23.42
CA TYR A 4 14.92 6.81 -23.26
C TYR A 4 14.60 6.20 -21.88
N TYR A 5 13.52 6.61 -21.20
CA TYR A 5 13.14 5.94 -19.93
C TYR A 5 11.63 5.88 -19.70
N ALA A 6 10.84 5.49 -20.71
CA ALA A 6 9.50 4.96 -20.44
C ALA A 6 9.62 3.45 -20.09
N LYS A 7 10.37 3.12 -19.04
CA LYS A 7 10.37 1.77 -18.47
C LYS A 7 8.96 1.54 -17.97
N LYS A 8 8.25 0.57 -18.57
CA LYS A 8 6.86 0.19 -18.26
C LYS A 8 6.71 -0.17 -16.77
N VAL A 9 6.61 0.83 -15.90
CA VAL A 9 6.19 0.63 -14.51
C VAL A 9 4.72 0.25 -14.62
N ARG A 10 4.39 -1.04 -14.45
CA ARG A 10 3.00 -1.43 -14.23
C ARG A 10 2.54 -0.65 -13.01
N ALA A 11 1.64 0.32 -13.24
CA ALA A 11 1.05 1.08 -12.16
C ALA A 11 0.43 0.06 -11.19
N ARG A 12 0.93 0.05 -9.95
CA ARG A 12 0.40 -0.82 -8.92
C ARG A 12 -0.97 -0.26 -8.56
N GLN A 13 -2.01 -0.85 -9.13
CA GLN A 13 -3.39 -0.50 -8.84
C GLN A 13 -3.97 -1.53 -7.90
N PHE A 14 -4.82 -1.05 -7.01
CA PHE A 14 -5.54 -1.83 -6.04
C PHE A 14 -6.99 -1.38 -6.04
N ASN A 15 -7.89 -2.31 -5.77
CA ASN A 15 -9.32 -2.03 -5.71
C ASN A 15 -9.79 -1.94 -4.27
N THR A 16 -10.89 -1.23 -4.05
CA THR A 16 -11.63 -1.29 -2.78
C THR A 16 -11.96 -2.76 -2.46
N GLY A 17 -11.72 -3.18 -1.23
CA GLY A 17 -11.86 -4.56 -0.76
C GLY A 17 -10.59 -5.41 -0.89
N ASP A 18 -9.56 -4.95 -1.61
CA ASP A 18 -8.28 -5.68 -1.67
C ASP A 18 -7.61 -5.69 -0.29
N ARG A 19 -7.11 -6.87 0.08
CA ARG A 19 -6.27 -7.05 1.27
C ARG A 19 -4.84 -6.69 0.94
N VAL A 20 -4.23 -5.84 1.74
CA VAL A 20 -2.89 -5.31 1.55
C VAL A 20 -2.08 -5.29 2.83
N LEU A 21 -0.77 -5.40 2.68
CA LEU A 21 0.21 -5.07 3.71
C LEU A 21 0.74 -3.66 3.43
N LYS A 22 0.99 -2.89 4.48
CA LYS A 22 1.65 -1.58 4.39
C LYS A 22 3.09 -1.66 4.85
N VAL A 23 3.94 -0.78 4.36
CA VAL A 23 5.30 -0.67 4.90
C VAL A 23 5.27 -0.17 6.36
N ARG A 24 6.16 -0.72 7.17
CA ARG A 24 6.44 -0.26 8.54
C ARG A 24 7.12 1.11 8.46
N THR A 25 6.60 2.06 9.22
CA THR A 25 7.19 3.39 9.39
C THR A 25 7.80 3.48 10.78
N GLY A 26 9.10 3.75 10.88
CA GLY A 26 9.84 3.82 12.15
C GLY A 26 11.03 2.85 12.21
N ASN A 27 11.70 2.78 13.36
CA ASN A 27 12.87 1.93 13.55
C ASN A 27 12.46 0.44 13.55
N SER A 28 12.82 -0.27 12.50
CA SER A 28 12.74 -1.73 12.43
C SER A 28 14.13 -2.32 12.68
N SER A 29 14.21 -3.44 13.40
CA SER A 29 15.45 -4.20 13.44
C SER A 29 15.70 -4.79 12.04
N LYS A 30 16.96 -4.94 11.63
CA LYS A 30 17.37 -5.34 10.27
C LYS A 30 16.82 -6.71 9.83
N LEU A 31 16.28 -7.50 10.76
CA LEU A 31 15.74 -8.84 10.54
C LEU A 31 14.20 -8.89 10.57
N ASP A 32 13.52 -7.79 10.91
CA ASP A 32 12.07 -7.76 10.93
C ASP A 32 11.48 -7.60 9.52
N SER A 33 10.35 -8.25 9.28
CA SER A 33 9.56 -7.98 8.09
C SER A 33 9.10 -6.51 8.09
N ASN A 34 9.49 -5.78 7.05
CA ASN A 34 9.11 -4.37 6.84
C ASN A 34 7.63 -4.18 6.46
N TRP A 35 6.84 -5.25 6.37
CA TRP A 35 5.43 -5.21 5.99
C TRP A 35 4.54 -5.52 7.19
N ILE A 36 3.56 -4.65 7.46
CA ILE A 36 2.57 -4.78 8.53
C ILE A 36 1.19 -4.96 7.90
N GLY A 37 0.34 -5.78 8.51
CA GLY A 37 -1.04 -5.98 8.09
C GLY A 37 -1.44 -7.45 8.17
N PRO A 38 -2.72 -7.77 7.98
CA PRO A 38 -3.48 -7.30 6.81
C PRO A 38 -4.40 -6.10 7.06
N TYR A 39 -4.45 -5.20 6.07
CA TYR A 39 -5.36 -4.08 5.97
C TYR A 39 -6.29 -4.27 4.77
N GLU A 40 -7.45 -3.63 4.79
CA GLU A 40 -8.39 -3.58 3.68
C GLU A 40 -8.38 -2.18 3.05
N MET A 41 -8.36 -2.12 1.73
CA MET A 41 -8.59 -0.85 1.03
C MET A 41 -10.06 -0.48 1.07
N ILE A 42 -10.37 0.70 1.62
CA ILE A 42 -11.75 1.20 1.66
C ILE A 42 -12.02 2.28 0.62
N LYS A 43 -10.97 2.94 0.12
CA LYS A 43 -11.10 4.02 -0.85
C LYS A 43 -9.83 4.22 -1.66
N ALA A 44 -9.98 4.30 -2.97
CA ALA A 44 -8.95 4.79 -3.88
C ALA A 44 -9.09 6.31 -4.07
N LEU A 45 -7.97 7.02 -4.09
CA LEU A 45 -7.87 8.44 -4.40
C LEU A 45 -7.25 8.61 -5.80
N ASN A 46 -7.56 9.72 -6.48
CA ASN A 46 -7.24 9.96 -7.89
C ASN A 46 -5.73 9.94 -8.24
N ASN A 47 -4.83 9.93 -7.25
CA ASN A 47 -3.38 9.97 -7.45
C ASN A 47 -2.64 8.69 -6.99
N GLY A 48 -3.33 7.53 -6.99
CA GLY A 48 -2.73 6.27 -6.54
C GLY A 48 -2.44 6.22 -5.04
N ALA A 49 -3.15 7.07 -4.27
CA ALA A 49 -3.18 7.03 -2.83
C ALA A 49 -4.47 6.32 -2.37
N TYR A 50 -4.39 5.64 -1.23
CA TYR A 50 -5.46 4.78 -0.75
C TYR A 50 -5.70 5.01 0.73
N VAL A 51 -6.97 4.95 1.11
CA VAL A 51 -7.36 4.89 2.52
C VAL A 51 -7.49 3.42 2.89
N LEU A 52 -6.86 3.07 4.01
CA LEU A 52 -6.83 1.72 4.53
C LEU A 52 -7.65 1.62 5.80
N LYS A 53 -8.22 0.45 6.04
CA LYS A 53 -8.89 0.06 7.27
C LYS A 53 -8.19 -1.15 7.86
N GLU A 54 -7.99 -1.14 9.16
CA GLU A 54 -7.45 -2.29 9.87
C GLU A 54 -8.52 -3.38 9.97
N LEU A 55 -8.22 -4.59 9.51
CA LEU A 55 -9.18 -5.68 9.49
C LEU A 55 -9.60 -6.14 10.89
N LYS A 56 -8.70 -6.06 11.87
CA LYS A 56 -8.96 -6.52 13.25
C LYS A 56 -9.86 -5.56 14.02
N THR A 57 -9.58 -4.26 13.95
CA THR A 57 -10.30 -3.26 14.74
C THR A 57 -11.39 -2.53 13.95
N GLY A 58 -11.40 -2.68 12.63
CA GLY A 58 -12.28 -1.95 11.73
C GLY A 58 -11.99 -0.45 11.68
N LYS A 59 -10.89 0.02 12.27
CA LYS A 59 -10.55 1.45 12.30
C LYS A 59 -9.87 1.87 11.02
N ASN A 60 -10.24 3.05 10.52
CA ASN A 60 -9.56 3.67 9.40
C ASN A 60 -8.19 4.16 9.84
N LEU A 61 -7.18 3.92 9.02
CA LEU A 61 -5.86 4.52 9.22
C LEU A 61 -5.97 6.03 8.97
N PRO A 62 -5.41 6.88 9.84
CA PRO A 62 -5.49 8.33 9.70
C PRO A 62 -4.71 8.85 8.48
N ASN A 63 -3.71 8.08 8.02
CA ASN A 63 -2.88 8.45 6.87
C ASN A 63 -3.37 7.81 5.58
N THR A 64 -3.24 8.55 4.48
CA THR A 64 -3.38 8.01 3.12
C THR A 64 -2.08 7.36 2.67
N TRP A 65 -2.18 6.18 2.05
CA TRP A 65 -1.03 5.38 1.64
C TRP A 65 -0.89 5.32 0.12
N ASN A 66 0.28 5.67 -0.42
CA ASN A 66 0.56 5.49 -1.84
C ASN A 66 0.70 4.00 -2.18
N ALA A 67 0.32 3.62 -3.40
CA ALA A 67 0.47 2.26 -3.93
C ALA A 67 1.88 1.66 -3.73
N GLN A 68 2.93 2.50 -3.80
CA GLN A 68 4.32 2.09 -3.63
C GLN A 68 4.62 1.56 -2.23
N HIS A 69 3.89 2.03 -1.22
CA HIS A 69 4.02 1.61 0.17
C HIS A 69 3.09 0.46 0.55
N LEU A 70 2.45 -0.15 -0.45
CA LEU A 70 1.48 -1.22 -0.28
C LEU A 70 1.88 -2.47 -1.07
N LYS A 71 1.59 -3.64 -0.50
CA LYS A 71 1.81 -4.95 -1.10
C LYS A 71 0.53 -5.75 -1.05
N LYS A 72 0.14 -6.36 -2.17
CA LYS A 72 -1.04 -7.22 -2.20
C LYS A 72 -0.84 -8.40 -1.26
N TYR A 73 -1.83 -8.65 -0.41
CA TYR A 73 -1.85 -9.77 0.51
C TYR A 73 -2.72 -10.86 -0.09
N HIS A 74 -2.07 -11.95 -0.50
CA HIS A 74 -2.73 -13.18 -0.91
C HIS A 74 -2.66 -14.12 0.29
N MET A 75 -3.82 -14.53 0.81
CA MET A 75 -3.90 -15.63 1.77
C MET A 75 -3.62 -16.95 1.07
#